data_AF-A0A4Y7PTV3-F1
#
_entry.id   AF-A0A4Y7PTV3-F1
#
_cell.length_a   1.000
_cell.length_b   1.000
_cell.length_c   1.000
_cell.angle_alpha   90.00
_cell.angle_beta   90.00
_cell.angle_gamma   90.00
#
_symmetry.space_group_name_H-M   'P 1'
#
loop_
_entity.id
_entity.type
_entity.pdbx_description
1 polymer ?
#
loop_
_entity_poly.entity_id
_entity_poly.type
_entity_poly.pdbx_seq_one_letter_code
_entity_poly.pdbx_strand_id
1 'polypeptide(L)'
;MAPKRAQPPTSAAPPNKTAASANKENITTKAATTKAAAKAKKNATRAANPAAMQTFTDAMAAAAANAPQIVVQHAGSAADTTFNNMALTISAAATNPTINTDENATNIVTNANATRAGASVPPIDPTLLVGDVEKLQQELRDAREALAAANVATATANAAAAAAVNPATTTANVTAAANIAPNAPTAMTVANVPDDQAAEVFHPGTGCAGNGFNLQEEMGLAGDDDKYLAIRRALNGIVNQSGLDCKKTWPKQSKIVIARVLLLARQKIPYLRRFHQDWATIEYMRGRFKNQRQYAVRITKKVNSELVADGIGGDELAIGVGAGGGNA
;
A
#
# COMPACT_ATOMS: atom_id res chain seq x y z
N MET A 1 4.77 -71.69 -16.46
CA MET A 1 5.82 -71.17 -17.36
C MET A 1 5.54 -69.69 -17.61
N ALA A 2 6.20 -68.80 -16.89
CA ALA A 2 5.99 -67.35 -16.98
C ALA A 2 7.04 -66.74 -17.93
N PRO A 3 6.66 -65.81 -18.83
CA PRO A 3 7.59 -65.23 -19.79
C PRO A 3 8.54 -64.22 -19.12
N LYS A 4 9.83 -64.42 -19.42
CA LYS A 4 11.00 -63.67 -18.95
C LYS A 4 10.93 -62.23 -19.47
N ARG A 5 10.76 -61.27 -18.56
CA ARG A 5 10.68 -59.83 -18.85
C ARG A 5 12.07 -59.31 -19.24
N ALA A 6 12.19 -58.78 -20.46
CA ALA A 6 13.43 -58.22 -21.00
C ALA A 6 13.85 -56.96 -20.23
N GLN A 7 15.13 -56.88 -19.85
CA GLN A 7 15.74 -55.69 -19.27
C GLN A 7 16.01 -54.63 -20.35
N PRO A 8 15.77 -53.34 -20.09
CA PRO A 8 16.16 -52.26 -20.99
C PRO A 8 17.68 -51.99 -20.94
N PRO A 9 18.26 -51.50 -22.04
CA PRO A 9 19.70 -51.30 -22.16
C PRO A 9 20.23 -50.20 -21.23
N THR A 10 21.34 -50.52 -20.58
CA THR A 10 22.12 -49.67 -19.70
C THR A 10 22.69 -48.44 -20.42
N SER A 11 22.21 -47.28 -19.97
CA SER A 11 22.91 -45.99 -19.78
C SER A 11 24.18 -45.73 -20.61
N ALA A 12 24.03 -44.87 -21.61
CA ALA A 12 25.12 -44.18 -22.29
C ALA A 12 25.93 -43.30 -21.32
N ALA A 13 27.25 -43.25 -21.57
CA ALA A 13 28.23 -42.47 -20.82
C ALA A 13 27.98 -40.95 -20.93
N PRO A 14 28.24 -40.16 -19.87
CA PRO A 14 28.09 -38.71 -19.91
C PRO A 14 29.22 -38.04 -20.73
N PRO A 15 28.92 -37.01 -21.53
CA PRO A 15 29.93 -36.23 -22.23
C PRO A 15 30.77 -35.38 -21.27
N ASN A 16 32.07 -35.42 -21.55
CA ASN A 16 33.18 -34.75 -20.87
C ASN A 16 32.96 -33.22 -20.75
N LYS A 17 32.77 -32.70 -19.53
CA LYS A 17 32.66 -31.27 -19.20
C LYS A 17 34.05 -30.65 -18.97
N THR A 18 34.82 -30.42 -20.03
CA THR A 18 36.15 -29.79 -19.86
C THR A 18 36.51 -28.84 -21.01
N ALA A 19 35.61 -27.93 -21.39
CA ALA A 19 35.95 -26.87 -22.38
C ALA A 19 35.15 -25.55 -22.25
N ALA A 20 34.44 -25.28 -21.15
CA ALA A 20 33.53 -24.12 -21.05
C ALA A 20 33.92 -23.07 -19.99
N SER A 21 35.19 -22.97 -19.61
CA SER A 21 35.63 -22.06 -18.53
C SER A 21 36.60 -20.94 -18.93
N ALA A 22 36.87 -20.74 -20.23
CA ALA A 22 37.82 -19.71 -20.68
C ALA A 22 37.19 -18.46 -21.34
N ASN A 23 35.86 -18.37 -21.47
CA ASN A 23 35.21 -17.27 -22.22
C ASN A 23 34.20 -16.41 -21.43
N LYS A 24 34.22 -16.47 -20.08
CA LYS A 24 33.35 -15.66 -19.22
C LYS A 24 33.99 -14.40 -18.63
N GLU A 25 35.31 -14.24 -18.74
CA GLU A 25 36.00 -13.09 -18.15
C GLU A 25 36.07 -11.85 -19.07
N ASN A 26 35.70 -11.96 -20.35
CA ASN A 26 35.83 -10.84 -21.31
C ASN A 26 34.51 -10.09 -21.61
N ILE A 27 33.37 -10.51 -21.03
CA ILE A 27 32.05 -9.88 -21.29
C ILE A 27 31.65 -8.93 -20.15
N THR A 28 32.14 -9.14 -18.93
CA THR A 28 31.79 -8.31 -17.77
C THR A 28 32.54 -6.97 -17.70
N THR A 29 33.71 -6.85 -18.32
CA THR A 29 34.48 -5.59 -18.35
C THR A 29 33.99 -4.60 -19.42
N LYS A 30 33.45 -5.08 -20.56
CA LYS A 30 32.89 -4.20 -21.61
C LYS A 30 31.55 -3.55 -21.26
N ALA A 31 30.76 -4.17 -20.36
CA ALA A 31 29.47 -3.63 -19.91
C ALA A 31 29.58 -2.54 -18.82
N ALA A 32 30.69 -2.50 -18.08
CA ALA A 32 30.93 -1.48 -17.06
C ALA A 32 31.31 -0.12 -17.67
N THR A 33 32.08 -0.12 -18.76
CA THR A 33 32.61 1.11 -19.37
C THR A 33 31.56 1.91 -20.14
N THR A 34 30.56 1.25 -20.73
CA THR A 34 29.48 1.93 -21.46
C THR A 34 28.45 2.60 -20.54
N LYS A 35 28.23 2.04 -19.33
CA LYS A 35 27.30 2.62 -18.35
C LYS A 35 27.88 3.86 -17.65
N ALA A 36 29.20 3.92 -17.47
CA ALA A 36 29.89 5.11 -16.97
C ALA A 36 29.84 6.27 -17.99
N ALA A 37 30.04 6.00 -19.28
CA ALA A 37 29.98 7.00 -20.34
C ALA A 37 28.57 7.61 -20.54
N ALA A 38 27.52 6.80 -20.40
CA ALA A 38 26.13 7.29 -20.48
C ALA A 38 25.73 8.18 -19.29
N LYS A 39 26.27 7.91 -18.09
CA LYS A 39 26.02 8.73 -16.90
C LYS A 39 26.74 10.08 -16.95
N ALA A 40 27.93 10.13 -17.55
CA ALA A 40 28.66 11.38 -17.77
C ALA A 40 27.95 12.32 -18.76
N LYS A 41 27.42 11.79 -19.89
CA LYS A 41 26.66 12.61 -20.84
C LYS A 41 25.38 13.21 -20.24
N LYS A 42 24.66 12.47 -19.41
CA LYS A 42 23.39 12.96 -18.80
C LYS A 42 23.63 14.04 -17.75
N ASN A 43 24.79 14.05 -17.09
CA ASN A 43 25.12 15.09 -16.12
C ASN A 43 25.63 16.38 -16.79
N ALA A 44 26.31 16.27 -17.94
CA ALA A 44 26.75 17.43 -18.72
C ALA A 44 25.58 18.23 -19.31
N THR A 45 24.48 17.57 -19.72
CA THR A 45 23.29 18.28 -20.27
C THR A 45 22.50 19.04 -19.21
N ARG A 46 22.63 18.69 -17.92
CA ARG A 46 21.93 19.39 -16.82
C ARG A 46 22.62 20.69 -16.41
N ALA A 47 23.92 20.84 -16.70
CA ALA A 47 24.68 22.04 -16.37
C ALA A 47 24.56 23.16 -17.43
N ALA A 48 23.97 22.89 -18.60
CA ALA A 48 24.05 23.77 -19.75
C ALA A 48 22.80 24.65 -20.02
N ASN A 49 21.79 24.68 -19.14
CA ASN A 49 20.62 25.55 -19.38
C ASN A 49 20.06 26.21 -18.10
N PRO A 50 20.75 27.24 -17.55
CA PRO A 50 20.19 28.05 -16.47
C PRO A 50 19.01 28.93 -16.93
N ALA A 51 18.83 29.16 -18.24
CA ALA A 51 17.76 30.01 -18.77
C ALA A 51 16.36 29.36 -18.70
N ALA A 52 16.28 28.03 -18.63
CA ALA A 52 14.99 27.32 -18.58
C ALA A 52 14.33 27.31 -17.19
N MET A 53 15.04 27.68 -16.10
CA MET A 53 14.40 27.83 -14.79
C MET A 53 13.80 29.23 -14.57
N GLN A 54 14.34 30.27 -15.23
CA GLN A 54 13.82 31.63 -15.10
C GLN A 54 12.40 31.77 -15.70
N THR A 55 12.12 31.08 -16.80
CA THR A 55 10.81 31.15 -17.47
C THR A 55 9.68 30.51 -16.67
N PHE A 56 9.98 29.58 -15.75
CA PHE A 56 8.96 28.94 -14.93
C PHE A 56 8.55 29.82 -13.72
N THR A 57 9.49 30.59 -13.17
CA THR A 57 9.19 31.54 -12.09
C THR A 57 8.38 32.74 -12.59
N ASP A 58 8.66 33.23 -13.81
CA ASP A 58 7.92 34.36 -14.39
C ASP A 58 6.49 33.97 -14.79
N ALA A 59 6.29 32.74 -15.27
CA ALA A 59 4.95 32.22 -15.59
C ALA A 59 4.08 32.03 -14.33
N MET A 60 4.68 31.69 -13.20
CA MET A 60 3.95 31.49 -11.93
C MET A 60 3.56 32.83 -11.28
N ALA A 61 4.35 33.89 -11.48
CA ALA A 61 4.02 35.25 -11.05
C ALA A 61 2.87 35.86 -11.89
N ALA A 62 2.81 35.57 -13.20
CA ALA A 62 1.75 36.06 -14.08
C ALA A 62 0.37 35.41 -13.81
N ALA A 63 0.34 34.15 -13.34
CA ALA A 63 -0.89 33.45 -13.01
C ALA A 63 -1.60 33.98 -11.75
N ALA A 64 -0.86 34.60 -10.82
CA ALA A 64 -1.44 35.18 -9.60
C ALA A 64 -2.19 36.51 -9.85
N ALA A 65 -1.91 37.20 -10.95
CA ALA A 65 -2.53 38.50 -11.28
C ALA A 65 -3.88 38.39 -12.00
N ASN A 66 -4.30 37.19 -12.43
CA ASN A 66 -5.46 37.00 -13.30
C ASN A 66 -6.54 36.07 -12.71
N ALA A 67 -6.66 36.03 -11.38
CA ALA A 67 -7.76 35.31 -10.72
C ALA A 67 -9.08 36.11 -10.83
N PRO A 68 -10.15 35.58 -11.44
CA PRO A 68 -11.42 36.28 -11.57
C PRO A 68 -12.09 36.43 -10.20
N GLN A 69 -12.41 37.69 -9.84
CA GLN A 69 -13.24 38.00 -8.68
C GLN A 69 -14.67 37.48 -8.94
N ILE A 70 -15.04 36.42 -8.22
CA ILE A 70 -16.41 35.89 -8.21
C ILE A 70 -17.27 36.85 -7.38
N VAL A 71 -17.95 37.76 -8.07
CA VAL A 71 -19.01 38.60 -7.48
C VAL A 71 -20.26 37.74 -7.33
N VAL A 72 -20.51 37.25 -6.12
CA VAL A 72 -21.76 36.55 -5.78
C VAL A 72 -22.84 37.61 -5.59
N GLN A 73 -23.65 37.84 -6.62
CA GLN A 73 -24.89 38.62 -6.50
C GLN A 73 -25.93 37.78 -5.77
N HIS A 74 -26.29 38.19 -4.54
CA HIS A 74 -27.46 37.68 -3.85
C HIS A 74 -28.72 38.34 -4.40
N ALA A 75 -29.42 37.64 -5.29
CA ALA A 75 -30.78 37.99 -5.65
C ALA A 75 -31.71 37.64 -4.48
N GLY A 76 -32.25 38.66 -3.83
CA GLY A 76 -33.31 38.52 -2.84
C GLY A 76 -34.60 38.03 -3.51
N SER A 77 -35.20 37.00 -2.91
CA SER A 77 -36.60 36.65 -3.14
C SER A 77 -37.31 36.71 -1.80
N ALA A 78 -38.09 37.78 -1.62
CA ALA A 78 -38.98 37.97 -0.50
C ALA A 78 -40.26 37.17 -0.71
N ALA A 79 -40.44 36.09 0.05
CA ALA A 79 -41.74 35.58 0.47
C ALA A 79 -41.53 34.54 1.59
N ASP A 80 -42.50 34.49 2.50
CA ASP A 80 -42.67 33.54 3.61
C ASP A 80 -41.75 33.67 4.82
N THR A 81 -42.11 34.68 5.60
CA THR A 81 -41.97 34.72 7.06
C THR A 81 -42.89 33.67 7.70
N THR A 82 -42.46 33.14 8.85
CA THR A 82 -43.25 32.33 9.80
C THR A 82 -43.14 30.82 9.60
N PHE A 83 -42.07 30.22 10.12
CA PHE A 83 -42.11 29.13 11.10
C PHE A 83 -40.66 28.72 11.44
N ASN A 84 -40.39 28.49 12.73
CA ASN A 84 -39.12 28.03 13.34
C ASN A 84 -38.18 29.10 13.92
N ASN A 85 -38.68 29.82 14.93
CA ASN A 85 -37.84 30.24 16.05
C ASN A 85 -38.04 29.25 17.21
N MET A 86 -37.22 28.20 17.26
CA MET A 86 -36.86 27.45 18.47
C MET A 86 -35.80 26.40 18.08
N ALA A 87 -34.52 26.79 18.07
CA ALA A 87 -33.34 25.95 18.35
C ALA A 87 -32.08 26.63 17.78
N LEU A 88 -31.29 27.28 18.64
CA LEU A 88 -29.93 26.82 19.02
C LEU A 88 -29.23 27.94 19.80
N THR A 89 -29.48 28.00 21.10
CA THR A 89 -28.58 28.62 22.07
C THR A 89 -27.93 27.48 22.84
N ILE A 90 -26.76 27.04 22.38
CA ILE A 90 -25.77 26.30 23.17
C ILE A 90 -24.42 26.94 22.81
N SER A 91 -24.08 28.04 23.47
CA SER A 91 -23.22 28.06 24.66
C SER A 91 -21.91 27.33 24.43
N ALA A 92 -20.94 28.07 23.87
CA ALA A 92 -19.55 27.70 23.82
C ALA A 92 -18.96 27.77 25.24
N ALA A 93 -18.64 26.61 25.81
CA ALA A 93 -17.78 26.47 26.98
C ALA A 93 -17.08 25.11 26.90
N ALA A 94 -15.97 25.06 26.19
CA ALA A 94 -14.96 24.03 26.36
C ALA A 94 -13.59 24.67 26.13
N THR A 95 -12.98 25.06 27.24
CA THR A 95 -11.59 25.46 27.37
C THR A 95 -10.68 24.35 26.84
N ASN A 96 -9.90 24.67 25.81
CA ASN A 96 -8.73 23.89 25.42
C ASN A 96 -7.73 23.87 26.60
N PRO A 97 -7.28 22.70 27.09
CA PRO A 97 -6.12 22.66 27.95
C PRO A 97 -4.87 22.96 27.13
N THR A 98 -4.31 24.15 27.35
CA THR A 98 -2.97 24.55 26.94
C THR A 98 -1.97 23.56 27.49
N ILE A 99 -1.34 22.76 26.61
CA ILE A 99 -0.19 21.94 26.96
C ILE A 99 1.00 22.91 27.09
N ASN A 100 1.35 23.25 28.32
CA ASN A 100 2.62 23.89 28.66
C ASN A 100 3.75 22.87 28.41
N THR A 101 4.42 23.00 27.28
CA THR A 101 5.76 22.43 27.06
C THR A 101 6.79 23.41 27.60
N ASP A 102 6.99 23.41 28.91
CA ASP A 102 8.16 24.01 29.56
C ASP A 102 8.97 22.90 30.24
N GLU A 103 10.21 22.76 29.78
CA GLU A 103 11.43 22.48 30.56
C GLU A 103 11.38 21.35 31.61
N ASN A 104 11.46 20.07 31.20
CA ASN A 104 12.23 19.08 31.99
C ASN A 104 12.57 17.80 31.19
N ALA A 105 13.41 17.91 30.16
CA ALA A 105 13.96 16.75 29.47
C ALA A 105 15.47 16.89 29.33
N THR A 106 16.18 16.92 30.47
CA THR A 106 17.64 16.76 30.51
C THR A 106 18.07 16.24 31.87
N ASN A 107 17.68 15.01 32.19
CA ASN A 107 18.46 14.13 33.07
C ASN A 107 17.83 12.73 33.06
N ILE A 108 18.64 11.71 33.35
CA ILE A 108 18.29 10.27 33.38
C ILE A 108 18.49 9.54 32.04
N VAL A 109 19.71 9.55 31.48
CA VAL A 109 20.34 8.32 30.93
C VAL A 109 21.87 8.45 31.02
N THR A 110 22.43 8.48 32.23
CA THR A 110 23.87 8.20 32.45
C THR A 110 24.06 7.71 33.88
N ASN A 111 23.93 6.40 34.10
CA ASN A 111 24.78 5.63 35.03
C ASN A 111 24.21 4.23 35.23
N ALA A 112 24.86 3.22 34.63
CA ALA A 112 24.99 1.89 35.23
C ALA A 112 25.92 1.02 34.37
N ASN A 113 27.19 1.38 34.27
CA ASN A 113 28.23 0.37 34.08
C ASN A 113 29.44 0.77 34.92
N ALA A 114 29.27 0.70 36.23
CA ALA A 114 30.36 0.77 37.19
C ALA A 114 30.27 -0.47 38.07
N THR A 115 31.16 -1.40 37.76
CA THR A 115 31.67 -2.48 38.59
C THR A 115 31.62 -2.13 40.09
N ARG A 116 30.73 -2.76 40.86
CA ARG A 116 30.86 -2.75 42.32
C ARG A 116 30.42 -4.08 42.91
N ALA A 117 31.43 -4.78 43.41
CA ALA A 117 31.31 -5.96 44.26
C ALA A 117 30.35 -5.70 45.44
N GLY A 118 29.55 -6.72 45.76
CA GLY A 118 29.17 -7.01 47.15
C GLY A 118 28.16 -6.09 47.85
N ALA A 119 27.20 -5.47 47.15
CA ALA A 119 26.06 -4.84 47.81
C ALA A 119 24.86 -5.82 47.84
N SER A 120 24.52 -6.27 49.05
CA SER A 120 23.31 -7.03 49.37
C SER A 120 22.07 -6.27 48.87
N VAL A 121 21.41 -6.81 47.84
CA VAL A 121 20.16 -6.29 47.30
C VAL A 121 19.10 -6.40 48.40
N PRO A 122 18.47 -5.30 48.84
CA PRO A 122 17.40 -5.39 49.82
C PRO A 122 16.24 -6.21 49.23
N PRO A 123 15.63 -7.11 50.01
CA PRO A 123 14.50 -7.91 49.54
C PRO A 123 13.38 -6.97 49.10
N ILE A 124 13.04 -7.05 47.82
CA ILE A 124 11.91 -6.32 47.23
C ILE A 124 10.65 -6.90 47.84
N ASP A 125 9.89 -6.09 48.57
CA ASP A 125 8.65 -6.49 49.21
C ASP A 125 7.57 -6.73 48.13
N PRO A 126 7.14 -7.99 47.90
CA PRO A 126 6.20 -8.33 46.83
C PRO A 126 4.78 -7.78 47.09
N THR A 127 4.49 -7.25 48.29
CA THR A 127 3.16 -6.74 48.64
C THR A 127 2.84 -5.39 48.00
N LEU A 128 3.84 -4.58 47.66
CA LEU A 128 3.65 -3.27 47.01
C LEU A 128 3.24 -3.37 45.53
N LEU A 129 3.48 -4.50 44.87
CA LEU A 129 3.17 -4.70 43.45
C LEU A 129 1.73 -5.16 43.18
N VAL A 130 1.02 -5.67 44.18
CA VAL A 130 -0.34 -6.21 43.98
C VAL A 130 -1.36 -5.09 43.76
N GLY A 131 -1.24 -3.97 44.47
CA GLY A 131 -2.16 -2.83 44.33
C GLY A 131 -2.10 -2.15 42.96
N ASP A 132 -0.91 -2.07 42.37
CA ASP A 132 -0.72 -1.45 41.05
C ASP A 132 -1.32 -2.31 39.92
N VAL A 133 -1.28 -3.64 40.07
CA VAL A 133 -1.88 -4.56 39.09
C VAL A 133 -3.40 -4.46 39.10
N GLU A 134 -4.03 -4.39 40.27
CA GLU A 134 -5.49 -4.23 40.37
C GLU A 134 -5.96 -2.89 39.80
N LYS A 135 -5.20 -1.81 40.05
CA LYS A 135 -5.47 -0.49 39.47
C LYS A 135 -5.39 -0.50 37.95
N LEU A 136 -4.34 -1.11 37.38
CA LEU A 136 -4.18 -1.24 35.92
C LEU A 136 -5.27 -2.13 35.29
N GLN A 137 -5.70 -3.19 35.98
CA GLN A 137 -6.80 -4.04 35.51
C GLN A 137 -8.15 -3.34 35.55
N GLN A 138 -8.37 -2.45 36.52
CA GLN A 138 -9.56 -1.61 36.57
C GLN A 138 -9.56 -0.58 35.43
N GLU A 139 -8.45 0.11 35.23
CA GLU A 139 -8.30 1.09 34.14
C GLU A 139 -8.51 0.46 32.75
N LEU A 140 -8.04 -0.78 32.55
CA LEU A 140 -8.29 -1.54 31.31
C LEU A 140 -9.77 -1.93 31.13
N ARG A 141 -10.52 -2.16 32.21
CA ARG A 141 -11.96 -2.43 32.12
C ARG A 141 -12.72 -1.15 31.75
N ASP A 142 -12.42 -0.04 32.42
CA ASP A 142 -13.06 1.25 32.17
C ASP A 142 -12.79 1.73 30.73
N ALA A 143 -11.56 1.57 30.23
CA ALA A 143 -11.19 1.91 28.85
C ALA A 143 -11.95 1.06 27.81
N ARG A 144 -12.18 -0.22 28.09
CA ARG A 144 -12.95 -1.11 27.20
C ARG A 144 -14.42 -0.75 27.17
N GLU A 145 -15.00 -0.39 28.31
CA GLU A 145 -16.39 0.04 28.40
C GLU A 145 -16.61 1.38 27.67
N ALA A 146 -15.70 2.34 27.83
CA ALA A 146 -15.72 3.60 27.10
C ALA A 146 -15.64 3.39 25.57
N LEU A 147 -14.78 2.46 25.11
CA LEU A 147 -14.68 2.13 23.68
C LEU A 147 -15.96 1.46 23.15
N ALA A 148 -16.58 0.58 23.94
CA ALA A 148 -17.86 -0.04 23.58
C ALA A 148 -18.98 1.01 23.46
N ALA A 149 -19.06 1.95 24.40
CA ALA A 149 -20.04 3.05 24.36
C ALA A 149 -19.84 3.96 23.13
N ALA A 150 -18.59 4.29 22.79
CA ALA A 150 -18.27 5.11 21.61
C ALA A 150 -18.68 4.41 20.30
N ASN A 151 -18.49 3.10 20.19
CA ASN A 151 -18.91 2.33 19.02
C ASN A 151 -20.44 2.27 18.88
N VAL A 152 -21.17 2.14 19.98
CA VAL A 152 -22.65 2.19 19.98
C VAL A 152 -23.13 3.58 19.52
N ALA A 153 -22.56 4.66 20.06
CA ALA A 153 -22.91 6.02 19.65
C ALA A 153 -22.67 6.26 18.15
N THR A 154 -21.54 5.77 17.61
CA THR A 154 -21.22 5.87 16.18
C THR A 154 -22.20 5.07 15.32
N ALA A 155 -22.59 3.87 15.75
CA ALA A 155 -23.58 3.06 15.05
C ALA A 155 -24.97 3.74 15.03
N THR A 156 -25.40 4.33 16.16
CA THR A 156 -26.66 5.09 16.24
C THR A 156 -26.64 6.32 15.34
N ALA A 157 -25.53 7.06 15.29
CA ALA A 157 -25.39 8.22 14.41
C ALA A 157 -25.47 7.83 12.93
N ASN A 158 -24.83 6.73 12.53
CA ASN A 158 -24.89 6.21 11.16
C ASN A 158 -26.30 5.72 10.78
N ALA A 159 -27.01 5.07 11.72
CA ALA A 159 -28.40 4.66 11.49
C ALA A 159 -29.34 5.87 11.33
N ALA A 160 -29.16 6.92 12.14
CA ALA A 160 -29.92 8.16 12.02
C ALA A 160 -29.64 8.88 10.68
N ALA A 161 -28.38 8.92 10.24
CA ALA A 161 -28.01 9.47 8.94
C ALA A 161 -28.63 8.69 7.77
N ALA A 162 -28.65 7.35 7.84
CA ALA A 162 -29.29 6.51 6.83
C ALA A 162 -30.81 6.69 6.77
N ALA A 163 -31.47 6.94 7.91
CA ALA A 163 -32.89 7.25 7.96
C ALA A 163 -33.20 8.63 7.35
N ALA A 164 -32.34 9.64 7.56
CA ALA A 164 -32.52 10.98 7.03
C ALA A 164 -32.36 11.09 5.50
N VAL A 165 -31.61 10.16 4.87
CA VAL A 165 -31.39 10.17 3.42
C VAL A 165 -32.57 9.58 2.62
N ASN A 166 -33.54 8.91 3.26
CA ASN A 166 -34.60 8.15 2.58
C ASN A 166 -36.06 8.69 2.56
N PRO A 167 -36.44 9.89 3.03
CA PRO A 167 -37.83 10.32 2.88
C PRO A 167 -38.15 11.07 1.57
N ALA A 168 -37.16 11.50 0.77
CA ALA A 168 -37.41 12.41 -0.37
C ALA A 168 -37.42 11.77 -1.78
N THR A 169 -36.96 10.53 -1.96
CA THR A 169 -36.86 9.90 -3.29
C THR A 169 -38.00 8.95 -3.64
N THR A 170 -38.92 8.66 -2.71
CA THR A 170 -40.02 7.69 -2.96
C THR A 170 -41.29 8.35 -3.50
N THR A 171 -41.49 9.67 -3.35
CA THR A 171 -42.73 10.35 -3.78
C THR A 171 -42.63 11.05 -5.14
N ALA A 172 -41.43 11.26 -5.69
CA ALA A 172 -41.27 11.89 -7.01
C ALA A 172 -41.41 10.92 -8.21
N ASN A 173 -41.44 9.60 -7.97
CA ASN A 173 -41.50 8.59 -9.05
C ASN A 173 -42.88 7.99 -9.30
N VAL A 174 -43.92 8.39 -8.55
CA VAL A 174 -45.30 7.89 -8.76
C VAL A 174 -46.15 8.84 -9.62
N THR A 175 -45.74 10.11 -9.80
CA THR A 175 -46.48 11.11 -10.59
C THR A 175 -45.83 11.50 -11.94
N ALA A 176 -44.75 10.83 -12.35
CA ALA A 176 -44.15 11.00 -13.68
C ALA A 176 -44.55 9.91 -14.70
N ALA A 177 -45.48 8.99 -14.34
CA ALA A 177 -45.91 7.88 -15.19
C ALA A 177 -47.21 8.14 -15.99
N ALA A 178 -47.82 9.33 -15.88
CA ALA A 178 -49.14 9.59 -16.46
C ALA A 178 -49.15 10.53 -17.69
N ASN A 179 -48.00 10.97 -18.21
CA ASN A 179 -48.00 11.93 -19.33
C ASN A 179 -46.82 11.75 -20.28
N ILE A 180 -46.84 10.67 -21.08
CA ILE A 180 -46.00 10.56 -22.27
C ILE A 180 -46.87 10.11 -23.45
N ALA A 181 -47.23 11.11 -24.27
CA ALA A 181 -47.69 10.96 -25.64
C ALA A 181 -46.59 10.33 -26.54
N PRO A 182 -46.95 9.72 -27.68
CA PRO A 182 -46.02 9.00 -28.52
C PRO A 182 -45.20 9.96 -29.38
N ASN A 183 -44.00 10.31 -28.94
CA ASN A 183 -42.98 10.87 -29.83
C ASN A 183 -41.65 10.19 -29.54
N ALA A 184 -41.24 9.35 -30.50
CA ALA A 184 -39.89 8.81 -30.59
C ALA A 184 -38.89 9.96 -30.71
N PRO A 185 -37.79 9.91 -29.93
CA PRO A 185 -36.49 9.99 -30.57
C PRO A 185 -35.51 8.97 -30.00
N THR A 186 -34.95 8.20 -30.94
CA THR A 186 -33.54 7.80 -31.00
C THR A 186 -32.91 7.38 -29.69
N ALA A 187 -33.11 6.10 -29.37
CA ALA A 187 -32.26 5.35 -28.46
C ALA A 187 -30.78 5.55 -28.84
N MET A 188 -30.06 6.38 -28.08
CA MET A 188 -28.63 6.18 -27.91
C MET A 188 -28.47 4.89 -27.12
N THR A 189 -28.52 3.78 -27.85
CA THR A 189 -27.97 2.50 -27.47
C THR A 189 -26.50 2.74 -27.18
N VAL A 190 -26.17 3.09 -25.94
CA VAL A 190 -24.83 2.90 -25.41
C VAL A 190 -24.61 1.41 -25.55
N ALA A 191 -23.87 1.06 -26.60
CA ALA A 191 -23.39 -0.28 -26.82
C ALA A 191 -22.46 -0.61 -25.64
N ASN A 192 -23.07 -1.05 -24.54
CA ASN A 192 -22.46 -1.94 -23.57
C ASN A 192 -22.19 -3.23 -24.34
N VAL A 193 -21.21 -3.17 -25.24
CA VAL A 193 -20.62 -4.36 -25.82
C VAL A 193 -20.11 -5.13 -24.62
N PRO A 194 -20.62 -6.34 -24.36
CA PRO A 194 -20.14 -7.17 -23.28
C PRO A 194 -18.70 -7.60 -23.63
N ASP A 195 -17.75 -6.73 -23.29
CA ASP A 195 -16.30 -6.94 -23.39
C ASP A 195 -15.81 -8.06 -22.42
N ASP A 196 -16.77 -8.71 -21.74
CA ASP A 196 -16.63 -9.74 -20.71
C ASP A 196 -16.66 -11.18 -21.28
N GLN A 197 -16.77 -11.35 -22.61
CA GLN A 197 -16.70 -12.66 -23.29
C GLN A 197 -15.34 -12.89 -23.99
N ALA A 198 -14.30 -12.16 -23.59
CA ALA A 198 -12.95 -12.45 -24.08
C ALA A 198 -12.53 -13.86 -23.65
N ALA A 199 -12.00 -14.64 -24.60
CA ALA A 199 -11.53 -16.00 -24.39
C ALA A 199 -10.72 -16.11 -23.09
N GLU A 200 -11.02 -17.14 -22.31
CA GLU A 200 -10.33 -17.40 -21.05
C GLU A 200 -8.82 -17.53 -21.28
N VAL A 201 -8.05 -16.67 -20.63
CA VAL A 201 -6.59 -16.63 -20.78
C VAL A 201 -5.97 -17.50 -19.71
N PHE A 202 -5.36 -18.61 -20.13
CA PHE A 202 -4.61 -19.51 -19.25
C PHE A 202 -3.25 -18.94 -18.87
N HIS A 203 -2.72 -19.35 -17.72
CA HIS A 203 -1.39 -18.95 -17.28
C HIS A 203 -0.32 -19.46 -18.29
N PRO A 204 0.67 -18.64 -18.68
CA PRO A 204 1.74 -19.01 -19.63
C PRO A 204 2.75 -20.07 -19.14
N GLY A 205 2.37 -20.96 -18.21
CA GLY A 205 3.22 -22.06 -17.73
C GLY A 205 4.20 -21.70 -16.61
N THR A 206 5.28 -22.48 -16.48
CA THR A 206 6.19 -22.48 -15.32
C THR A 206 7.10 -21.24 -15.32
N GLY A 207 6.72 -20.23 -14.53
CA GLY A 207 7.51 -19.01 -14.36
C GLY A 207 6.88 -18.09 -13.32
N CYS A 208 7.58 -17.03 -12.95
CA CYS A 208 7.00 -15.92 -12.19
C CYS A 208 7.17 -14.64 -12.99
N ALA A 209 6.25 -13.68 -12.80
CA ALA A 209 6.36 -12.37 -13.44
C ALA A 209 7.73 -11.73 -13.15
N GLY A 210 8.48 -11.39 -14.22
CA GLY A 210 9.84 -10.87 -14.15
C GLY A 210 10.95 -11.92 -14.15
N ASN A 211 10.62 -13.21 -14.06
CA ASN A 211 11.51 -14.35 -14.26
C ASN A 211 10.95 -15.23 -15.40
N GLY A 212 11.01 -14.74 -16.64
CA GLY A 212 10.68 -15.53 -17.84
C GLY A 212 9.56 -14.96 -18.70
N PHE A 213 8.70 -14.10 -18.15
CA PHE A 213 7.68 -13.39 -18.93
C PHE A 213 7.39 -11.99 -18.40
N ASN A 214 6.87 -11.13 -19.28
CA ASN A 214 6.36 -9.80 -18.95
C ASN A 214 4.86 -9.89 -18.68
N LEU A 215 4.44 -9.59 -17.44
CA LEU A 215 3.04 -9.69 -17.03
C LEU A 215 2.09 -8.85 -17.91
N GLN A 216 2.54 -7.69 -18.40
CA GLN A 216 1.71 -6.84 -19.25
C GLN A 216 1.46 -7.46 -20.63
N GLU A 217 2.48 -8.08 -21.22
CA GLU A 217 2.38 -8.77 -22.50
C GLU A 217 1.46 -9.99 -22.39
N GLU A 218 1.63 -10.78 -21.33
CA GLU A 218 0.82 -11.99 -21.08
C GLU A 218 -0.64 -11.67 -20.71
N MET A 219 -0.89 -10.47 -20.16
CA MET A 219 -2.25 -9.98 -19.98
C MET A 219 -2.89 -9.53 -21.31
N GLY A 220 -2.14 -9.47 -22.42
CA GLY A 220 -2.62 -8.93 -23.69
C GLY A 220 -2.77 -7.41 -23.66
N LEU A 221 -1.99 -6.71 -22.82
CA LEU A 221 -1.97 -5.26 -22.67
C LEU A 221 -0.69 -4.63 -23.23
N ALA A 222 0.04 -5.35 -24.09
CA ALA A 222 1.17 -4.79 -24.82
C ALA A 222 0.68 -3.65 -25.72
N GLY A 223 1.11 -2.42 -25.44
CA GLY A 223 0.69 -1.21 -26.17
C GLY A 223 -0.44 -0.41 -25.50
N ASP A 224 -1.05 -0.92 -24.43
CA ASP A 224 -2.04 -0.18 -23.62
C ASP A 224 -1.51 0.02 -22.18
N ASP A 225 -0.44 0.81 -22.09
CA ASP A 225 0.25 1.11 -20.84
C ASP A 225 -0.66 1.79 -19.81
N ASP A 226 -1.57 2.64 -20.27
CA ASP A 226 -2.49 3.39 -19.41
C ASP A 226 -3.49 2.47 -18.72
N LYS A 227 -4.08 1.52 -19.46
CA LYS A 227 -4.96 0.50 -18.88
C LYS A 227 -4.21 -0.39 -17.89
N TYR A 228 -2.99 -0.80 -18.22
CA TYR A 228 -2.16 -1.57 -17.31
C TYR A 228 -1.84 -0.79 -16.02
N LEU A 229 -1.46 0.49 -16.13
CA LEU A 229 -1.20 1.37 -14.99
C LEU A 229 -2.45 1.60 -14.14
N ALA A 230 -3.62 1.76 -14.76
CA ALA A 230 -4.89 1.89 -14.05
C ALA A 230 -5.20 0.63 -13.22
N ILE A 231 -5.04 -0.56 -13.80
CA ILE A 231 -5.20 -1.85 -13.11
C ILE A 231 -4.22 -1.93 -11.93
N ARG A 232 -2.94 -1.60 -12.14
CA ARG A 232 -1.93 -1.61 -11.08
C ARG A 232 -2.26 -0.68 -9.93
N ARG A 233 -2.72 0.55 -10.21
CA ARG A 233 -3.13 1.53 -9.18
C ARG A 233 -4.30 1.00 -8.37
N ALA A 234 -5.33 0.45 -9.04
CA ALA A 234 -6.50 -0.12 -8.37
C ALA A 234 -6.13 -1.33 -7.49
N LEU A 235 -5.36 -2.29 -8.03
CA LEU A 235 -4.82 -3.41 -7.26
C LEU A 235 -3.99 -2.94 -6.08
N ASN A 236 -3.21 -1.85 -6.24
CA ASN A 236 -2.42 -1.32 -5.15
C ASN A 236 -3.28 -0.83 -3.98
N GLY A 237 -4.36 -0.11 -4.28
CA GLY A 237 -5.34 0.33 -3.29
C GLY A 237 -5.95 -0.84 -2.53
N ILE A 238 -6.40 -1.89 -3.25
CA ILE A 238 -7.02 -3.07 -2.63
C ILE A 238 -6.03 -3.80 -1.72
N VAL A 239 -4.79 -4.04 -2.19
CA VAL A 239 -3.77 -4.73 -1.40
C VAL A 239 -3.36 -3.94 -0.16
N ASN A 240 -3.30 -2.61 -0.25
CA ASN A 240 -2.99 -1.78 0.92
C ASN A 240 -4.12 -1.82 1.95
N GLN A 241 -5.38 -1.89 1.50
CA GLN A 241 -6.56 -1.93 2.37
C GLN A 241 -6.78 -3.31 3.01
N SER A 242 -6.22 -4.38 2.47
CA SER A 242 -6.49 -5.74 2.94
C SER A 242 -5.66 -6.18 4.16
N GLY A 243 -4.66 -5.40 4.56
CA GLY A 243 -3.80 -5.73 5.70
C GLY A 243 -2.86 -6.92 5.47
N LEU A 244 -2.56 -7.27 4.21
CA LEU A 244 -1.54 -8.29 3.90
C LEU A 244 -0.15 -7.83 4.37
N ASP A 245 0.56 -8.71 5.06
CA ASP A 245 1.88 -8.40 5.63
C ASP A 245 2.98 -8.59 4.58
N CYS A 246 3.55 -7.48 4.08
CA CYS A 246 4.60 -7.52 3.06
C CYS A 246 5.90 -8.21 3.54
N LYS A 247 6.12 -8.35 4.85
CA LYS A 247 7.32 -8.99 5.42
C LYS A 247 7.27 -10.51 5.29
N LYS A 248 6.07 -11.11 5.28
CA LYS A 248 5.89 -12.56 5.14
C LYS A 248 6.13 -13.02 3.70
N THR A 249 6.70 -14.22 3.56
CA THR A 249 6.83 -14.88 2.24
C THR A 249 5.46 -15.26 1.69
N TRP A 250 5.34 -15.36 0.36
CA TRP A 250 4.05 -15.61 -0.30
C TRP A 250 3.30 -16.84 0.25
N PRO A 251 3.93 -18.02 0.46
CA PRO A 251 3.24 -19.19 0.99
C PRO A 251 2.74 -19.03 2.44
N LYS A 252 3.32 -18.08 3.20
CA LYS A 252 2.98 -17.81 4.61
C LYS A 252 1.87 -16.75 4.77
N GLN A 253 1.37 -16.20 3.67
CA GLN A 253 0.28 -15.22 3.69
C GLN A 253 -1.05 -15.89 4.07
N SER A 254 -1.97 -15.12 4.66
CA SER A 254 -3.31 -15.62 4.96
C SER A 254 -4.09 -15.88 3.67
N LYS A 255 -4.41 -17.16 3.41
CA LYS A 255 -5.18 -17.59 2.23
C LYS A 255 -6.57 -16.96 2.19
N ILE A 256 -7.20 -16.76 3.35
CA ILE A 256 -8.52 -16.13 3.47
C ILE A 256 -8.46 -14.67 3.00
N VAL A 257 -7.43 -13.93 3.43
CA VAL A 257 -7.26 -12.53 3.02
C VAL A 257 -6.93 -12.42 1.54
N ILE A 258 -6.08 -13.32 1.02
CA ILE A 258 -5.80 -13.40 -0.43
C ILE A 258 -7.10 -13.62 -1.21
N ALA A 259 -7.92 -14.61 -0.84
CA ALA A 259 -9.19 -14.89 -1.52
C ALA A 259 -10.12 -13.67 -1.54
N ARG A 260 -10.20 -12.91 -0.44
CA ARG A 260 -10.97 -11.65 -0.39
C ARG A 260 -10.41 -10.59 -1.34
N VAL A 261 -9.09 -10.43 -1.41
CA VAL A 261 -8.45 -9.50 -2.34
C VAL A 261 -8.75 -9.87 -3.79
N LEU A 262 -8.69 -11.15 -4.15
CA LEU A 262 -9.00 -11.63 -5.50
C LEU A 262 -10.46 -11.35 -5.87
N LEU A 263 -11.40 -11.62 -4.94
CA LEU A 263 -12.82 -11.33 -5.14
C LEU A 263 -13.07 -9.83 -5.35
N LEU A 264 -12.49 -8.98 -4.50
CA LEU A 264 -12.62 -7.52 -4.61
C LEU A 264 -11.98 -6.99 -5.90
N ALA A 265 -10.86 -7.57 -6.34
CA ALA A 265 -10.22 -7.20 -7.60
C ALA A 265 -11.13 -7.50 -8.79
N ARG A 266 -11.78 -8.66 -8.85
CA ARG A 266 -12.76 -9.02 -9.89
C ARG A 266 -13.99 -8.12 -9.91
N GLN A 267 -14.40 -7.60 -8.75
CA GLN A 267 -15.53 -6.68 -8.64
C GLN A 267 -15.16 -5.29 -9.14
N LYS A 268 -14.00 -4.76 -8.73
CA LYS A 268 -13.56 -3.41 -9.10
C LYS A 268 -13.01 -3.30 -10.52
N ILE A 269 -12.42 -4.36 -11.04
CA ILE A 269 -11.74 -4.38 -12.32
C ILE A 269 -12.29 -5.56 -13.13
N PRO A 270 -13.41 -5.37 -13.84
CA PRO A 270 -14.07 -6.45 -14.59
C PRO A 270 -13.12 -7.18 -15.55
N TYR A 271 -12.17 -6.44 -16.15
CA TYR A 271 -11.13 -7.00 -17.02
C TYR A 271 -10.36 -8.19 -16.42
N LEU A 272 -10.18 -8.25 -15.09
CA LEU A 272 -9.44 -9.34 -14.44
C LEU A 272 -10.20 -10.67 -14.42
N ARG A 273 -11.50 -10.70 -14.72
CA ARG A 273 -12.33 -11.92 -14.73
C ARG A 273 -11.93 -12.91 -15.82
N ARG A 274 -11.30 -12.44 -16.91
CA ARG A 274 -10.87 -13.28 -18.04
C ARG A 274 -9.70 -14.22 -17.72
N PHE A 275 -8.99 -13.99 -16.61
CA PHE A 275 -7.80 -14.77 -16.26
C PHE A 275 -8.18 -15.94 -15.36
N HIS A 276 -7.91 -17.16 -15.83
CA HIS A 276 -8.21 -18.38 -15.08
C HIS A 276 -7.57 -18.35 -13.70
N GLN A 277 -8.34 -18.66 -12.65
CA GLN A 277 -7.87 -18.68 -11.25
C GLN A 277 -7.18 -17.39 -10.77
N ASP A 278 -7.48 -16.24 -11.38
CA ASP A 278 -6.88 -14.94 -11.04
C ASP A 278 -5.36 -14.91 -11.14
N TRP A 279 -4.77 -15.70 -12.04
CA TRP A 279 -3.32 -15.83 -12.10
C TRP A 279 -2.61 -14.49 -12.28
N ALA A 280 -3.17 -13.59 -13.10
CA ALA A 280 -2.60 -12.27 -13.34
C ALA A 280 -2.54 -11.43 -12.04
N THR A 281 -3.60 -11.49 -11.23
CA THR A 281 -3.68 -10.79 -9.94
C THR A 281 -2.69 -11.39 -8.92
N ILE A 282 -2.58 -12.71 -8.88
CA ILE A 282 -1.66 -13.43 -7.99
C ILE A 282 -0.19 -13.08 -8.33
N GLU A 283 0.18 -13.15 -9.60
CA GLU A 283 1.53 -12.84 -10.07
C GLU A 283 1.90 -11.37 -9.82
N TYR A 284 0.95 -10.45 -10.04
CA TYR A 284 1.12 -9.05 -9.68
C TYR A 284 1.46 -8.86 -8.19
N MET A 285 0.65 -9.47 -7.31
CA MET A 285 0.85 -9.38 -5.86
C MET A 285 2.19 -9.99 -5.42
N ARG A 286 2.57 -11.15 -5.98
CA ARG A 286 3.86 -11.81 -5.73
C ARG A 286 5.03 -10.89 -6.06
N GLY A 287 5.04 -10.31 -7.27
CA GLY A 287 6.07 -9.38 -7.72
C GLY A 287 6.16 -8.15 -6.81
N ARG A 288 5.01 -7.58 -6.44
CA ARG A 288 4.95 -6.43 -5.54
C ARG A 288 5.57 -6.72 -4.17
N PHE A 289 5.18 -7.80 -3.51
CA PHE A 289 5.71 -8.14 -2.19
C PHE A 289 7.21 -8.49 -2.23
N LYS A 290 7.68 -9.13 -3.30
CA LYS A 290 9.12 -9.34 -3.51
C LYS A 290 9.88 -8.01 -3.55
N ASN A 291 9.39 -7.05 -4.34
CA ASN A 291 10.02 -5.73 -4.47
C ASN A 291 9.98 -4.93 -3.16
N GLN A 292 8.87 -4.98 -2.41
CA GLN A 292 8.76 -4.34 -1.11
C GLN A 292 9.76 -4.91 -0.09
N ARG A 293 9.92 -6.24 -0.02
CA ARG A 293 10.93 -6.86 0.86
C ARG A 293 12.35 -6.47 0.46
N GLN A 294 12.67 -6.51 -0.83
CA GLN A 294 13.97 -6.08 -1.32
C GLN A 294 14.26 -4.60 -1.02
N TYR A 295 13.23 -3.75 -1.10
CA TYR A 295 13.34 -2.35 -0.72
C TYR A 295 13.63 -2.20 0.78
N ALA A 296 12.86 -2.89 1.64
CA ALA A 296 13.08 -2.87 3.09
C ALA A 296 14.52 -3.30 3.45
N VAL A 297 15.02 -4.39 2.86
CA VAL A 297 16.40 -4.85 3.08
C VAL A 297 17.43 -3.80 2.65
N ARG A 298 17.22 -3.12 1.52
CA ARG A 298 18.13 -2.07 1.05
C ARG A 298 18.14 -0.86 1.99
N ILE A 299 16.98 -0.46 2.52
CA ILE A 299 16.89 0.63 3.49
C ILE A 299 17.61 0.26 4.79
N THR A 300 17.37 -0.93 5.35
CA THR A 300 18.07 -1.38 6.56
C THR A 300 19.58 -1.43 6.38
N LYS A 301 20.06 -1.95 5.24
CA LYS A 301 21.50 -1.96 4.94
C LYS A 301 22.09 -0.56 4.85
N LYS A 302 21.37 0.37 4.21
CA LYS A 302 21.81 1.77 4.07
C LYS A 302 21.92 2.45 5.44
N VAL A 303 20.90 2.31 6.29
CA VAL A 303 20.90 2.86 7.65
C VAL A 303 22.06 2.27 8.47
N ASN A 304 22.25 0.95 8.40
CA ASN A 304 23.37 0.31 9.10
C ASN A 304 24.74 0.78 8.58
N SER A 305 24.88 1.02 7.27
CA SER A 305 26.14 1.54 6.72
C SER A 305 26.41 3.00 7.08
N GLU A 306 25.36 3.83 7.19
CA GLU A 306 25.50 5.24 7.61
C GLU A 306 25.89 5.31 9.10
N LEU A 307 25.25 4.50 9.96
CA LEU A 307 25.60 4.41 11.38
C LEU A 307 27.05 3.93 11.62
N VAL A 308 27.56 3.05 10.76
CA VAL A 308 28.97 2.60 10.82
C VAL A 308 29.93 3.68 10.32
N ALA A 309 29.53 4.48 9.31
CA ALA A 309 30.38 5.52 8.73
C ALA A 309 30.58 6.73 9.67
N ASP A 310 29.60 7.04 10.52
CA ASP A 310 29.66 8.16 11.46
C ASP A 310 30.56 7.89 12.69
N GLY A 311 31.21 6.73 12.78
CA GLY A 311 32.26 6.46 13.78
C GLY A 311 31.76 6.31 15.23
N ILE A 312 30.45 6.19 15.46
CA ILE A 312 29.85 6.13 16.81
C ILE A 312 29.93 4.73 17.45
N GLY A 313 30.47 3.69 16.81
CA GLY A 313 30.51 2.36 17.46
C GLY A 313 31.30 1.28 16.73
N GLY A 314 32.61 1.46 16.64
CA GLY A 314 33.49 0.55 15.91
C GLY A 314 33.96 -0.71 16.63
N ASP A 315 33.92 -0.81 17.96
CA ASP A 315 34.80 -1.81 18.63
C ASP A 315 34.21 -2.74 19.70
N GLU A 316 32.93 -2.66 20.11
CA GLU A 316 32.49 -3.44 21.28
C GLU A 316 31.16 -4.22 21.20
N LEU A 317 30.49 -4.26 20.05
CA LEU A 317 29.22 -5.01 19.92
C LEU A 317 29.14 -5.91 18.68
N ALA A 318 30.22 -6.63 18.40
CA ALA A 318 30.18 -7.83 17.56
C ALA A 318 29.48 -9.00 18.29
N ILE A 319 28.25 -8.79 18.75
CA ILE A 319 27.36 -9.87 19.18
C ILE A 319 26.86 -10.55 17.91
N GLY A 320 27.33 -11.78 17.70
CA GLY A 320 27.17 -12.54 16.46
C GLY A 320 25.73 -12.73 16.04
N VAL A 321 25.26 -11.87 15.13
CA VAL A 321 24.11 -12.17 14.28
C VAL A 321 24.60 -13.15 13.22
N GLY A 322 24.61 -14.43 13.61
CA GLY A 322 24.91 -15.55 12.74
C GLY A 322 24.06 -15.48 11.48
N ALA A 323 24.73 -15.38 10.34
CA ALA A 323 24.17 -15.55 9.01
C ALA A 323 23.74 -17.02 8.81
N GLY A 324 22.67 -17.45 9.48
CA GLY A 324 21.83 -18.55 8.98
C GLY A 324 20.93 -17.95 7.91
N GLY A 325 21.02 -18.33 6.64
CA GLY A 325 21.15 -19.67 6.10
C GLY A 325 20.03 -19.76 5.06
N GLY A 326 20.40 -20.11 3.83
CA GLY A 326 19.60 -19.89 2.63
C GLY A 326 18.21 -20.53 2.62
N ASN A 327 17.35 -19.96 1.79
CA ASN A 327 16.18 -20.68 1.28
C ASN A 327 16.41 -21.00 -0.19
N ALA A 328 16.49 -22.31 -0.45
CA ALA A 328 16.11 -22.95 -1.69
C ALA A 328 14.62 -22.69 -2.01
#